data_AF-A0A2V5L098-F1
#
_entry.id   AF-A0A2V5L098-F1
#
_cell.length_a   1.000
_cell.length_b   1.000
_cell.length_c   1.000
_cell.angle_alpha   90.00
_cell.angle_beta   90.00
_cell.angle_gamma   90.00
#
_symmetry.space_group_name_H-M   'P 1'
#
loop_
_entity.id
_entity.type
_entity.pdbx_description
1 polymer ?
#
loop_
_entity_poly.entity_id
_entity_poly.type
_entity_poly.pdbx_seq_one_letter_code
_entity_poly.pdbx_strand_id
1 'polypeptide(L)'
;LARAGMTGPGPIFEGQMGFEKQLGVSLGNVAEKFAVPFAKNGEDTASMILRTSIKFWPAEYHSQSAIEAALFLRNQIGERVEVKSMTIESHDASVDIIGSEPEKWKPETRETADHSLPYITAVALIDGEVTENQFQRKRFKDPKIWKFLENVKVERNAELSAFYPGAVANIVHVELADGRRLTKRVDYPLGHAKNPLKDSQVEEKFHALVDPMLGGDRARKIIDIVWKLDAAKNVDELVAACAIKG
;
A
#
# COMPACT_ATOMS: atom_id res chain seq x y z
N LEU A 1 19.75 26.75 -9.48
CA LEU A 1 20.23 27.86 -8.64
C LEU A 1 21.59 27.56 -8.01
N ALA A 2 21.74 26.51 -7.19
CA ALA A 2 23.06 26.12 -6.65
C ALA A 2 24.11 25.84 -7.74
N ARG A 3 23.75 25.08 -8.79
CA ARG A 3 24.61 24.89 -9.99
C ARG A 3 24.98 26.20 -10.70
N ALA A 4 24.18 27.25 -10.54
CA ALA A 4 24.42 28.59 -11.09
C ALA A 4 25.10 29.54 -10.08
N GLY A 5 25.64 29.02 -8.98
CA GLY A 5 26.44 29.77 -8.01
C GLY A 5 25.67 30.39 -6.83
N MET A 6 24.35 30.19 -6.76
CA MET A 6 23.56 30.70 -5.62
C MET A 6 23.88 29.89 -4.35
N THR A 7 24.24 30.58 -3.27
CA THR A 7 24.43 30.01 -1.92
C THR A 7 23.19 30.26 -1.04
N GLY A 8 23.14 29.66 0.15
CA GLY A 8 22.05 29.83 1.11
C GLY A 8 22.55 30.07 2.54
N PRO A 9 21.71 30.64 3.43
CA PRO A 9 22.07 30.89 4.81
C PRO A 9 22.22 29.58 5.60
N GLY A 10 23.22 29.49 6.48
CA GLY A 10 23.39 28.39 7.42
C GLY A 10 23.39 28.89 8.88
N PRO A 11 22.98 28.07 9.85
CA PRO A 11 22.51 26.67 9.73
C PRO A 11 21.01 26.58 9.40
N ILE A 12 20.65 25.73 8.43
CA ILE A 12 19.26 25.64 7.91
C ILE A 12 18.29 24.90 8.85
N PHE A 13 18.80 24.02 9.72
CA PHE A 13 17.96 23.24 10.65
C PHE A 13 17.83 23.98 11.99
N GLU A 14 18.96 24.32 12.59
CA GLU A 14 19.06 24.82 13.98
C GLU A 14 19.03 26.35 14.09
N GLY A 15 19.11 27.05 12.94
CA GLY A 15 19.16 28.51 12.89
C GLY A 15 17.93 29.18 13.54
N GLN A 16 18.02 30.48 13.86
CA GLN A 16 16.91 31.23 14.47
C GLN A 16 15.59 31.17 13.67
N MET A 17 15.68 31.09 12.35
CA MET A 17 14.55 30.87 11.44
C MET A 17 14.67 29.52 10.71
N GLY A 18 15.41 28.58 11.30
CA GLY A 18 15.66 27.24 10.76
C GLY A 18 14.47 26.30 10.99
N PHE A 19 14.53 25.16 10.30
CA PHE A 19 13.49 24.12 10.30
C PHE A 19 12.93 23.79 11.68
N GLU A 20 13.80 23.57 12.67
CA GLU A 20 13.40 23.19 14.03
C GLU A 20 12.47 24.22 14.67
N LYS A 21 12.84 25.50 14.58
CA LYS A 21 12.07 26.59 15.19
C LYS A 21 10.79 26.88 14.44
N GLN A 22 10.80 26.76 13.11
CA GLN A 22 9.61 27.00 12.30
C GLN A 22 8.55 25.92 12.48
N LEU A 23 8.96 24.69 12.76
CA LEU A 23 8.05 23.56 12.96
C LEU A 23 7.85 23.18 14.43
N GLY A 24 8.54 23.84 15.37
CA GLY A 24 8.46 23.54 16.79
C GLY A 24 8.97 22.14 17.14
N VAL A 25 9.93 21.62 16.38
CA VAL A 25 10.52 20.28 16.57
C VAL A 25 11.99 20.39 16.96
N SER A 26 12.56 19.33 17.54
CA SER A 26 14.00 19.21 17.69
C SER A 26 14.46 17.90 17.06
N LEU A 27 15.43 18.01 16.15
CA LEU A 27 16.12 16.89 15.51
C LEU A 27 17.26 16.37 16.40
N GLY A 28 17.63 17.11 17.45
CA GLY A 28 18.77 16.79 18.31
C GLY A 28 20.08 17.03 17.57
N ASN A 29 20.99 16.04 17.58
CA ASN A 29 22.22 16.13 16.80
C ASN A 29 21.94 15.89 15.31
N VAL A 30 21.76 16.98 14.55
CA VAL A 30 21.51 16.96 13.10
C VAL A 30 22.60 16.18 12.35
N ALA A 31 23.88 16.33 12.73
CA ALA A 31 24.97 15.63 12.08
C ALA A 31 24.85 14.11 12.23
N GLU A 32 24.40 13.61 13.39
CA GLU A 32 24.11 12.18 13.59
C GLU A 32 22.86 11.74 12.83
N LYS A 33 21.81 12.57 12.75
CA LYS A 33 20.57 12.24 12.03
C LYS A 33 20.79 12.08 10.53
N PHE A 34 21.70 12.88 9.96
CA PHE A 34 22.06 12.82 8.55
C PHE A 34 23.40 12.09 8.30
N ALA A 35 23.95 11.43 9.32
CA ALA A 35 25.07 10.49 9.15
C ALA A 35 24.55 9.24 8.44
N VAL A 36 24.39 9.34 7.12
CA VAL A 36 24.11 8.17 6.28
C VAL A 36 25.44 7.42 6.13
N PRO A 37 25.56 6.16 6.58
CA PRO A 37 26.68 5.35 6.20
C PRO A 37 26.58 5.12 4.69
N PHE A 38 27.28 5.91 3.90
CA PHE A 38 27.52 5.56 2.51
C PHE A 38 28.22 4.20 2.53
N ALA A 39 27.66 3.22 1.83
CA ALA A 39 28.23 1.87 1.79
C ALA A 39 29.68 1.98 1.32
N LYS A 40 30.60 1.46 2.12
CA LYS A 40 32.02 1.47 1.77
C LYS A 40 32.31 0.59 0.56
N ASN A 41 31.49 -0.45 0.33
CA ASN A 41 31.76 -1.52 -0.64
C ASN A 41 30.56 -1.87 -1.56
N GLY A 42 29.56 -0.99 -1.73
CA GLY A 42 28.46 -1.23 -2.68
C GLY A 42 27.35 -2.20 -2.21
N GLU A 43 27.63 -3.08 -1.25
CA GLU A 43 26.69 -4.10 -0.76
C GLU A 43 25.55 -3.54 0.13
N ASP A 44 25.76 -2.38 0.78
CA ASP A 44 24.77 -1.73 1.66
C ASP A 44 23.99 -0.57 1.01
N THR A 45 24.42 -0.09 -0.17
CA THR A 45 24.06 1.23 -0.71
C THR A 45 22.64 1.33 -1.26
N ALA A 46 21.96 0.20 -1.48
CA ALA A 46 20.60 0.15 -1.98
C ALA A 46 19.62 -0.47 -0.97
N SER A 47 20.00 -0.57 0.31
CA SER A 47 19.21 -1.31 1.30
C SER A 47 17.75 -0.86 1.36
N MET A 48 17.45 0.43 1.26
CA MET A 48 16.06 0.91 1.26
C MET A 48 15.33 0.67 -0.06
N ILE A 49 16.02 0.68 -1.22
CA ILE A 49 15.43 0.30 -2.52
C ILE A 49 15.03 -1.18 -2.47
N LEU A 50 15.93 -2.05 -2.01
CA LEU A 50 15.68 -3.48 -1.87
C LEU A 50 14.66 -3.82 -0.76
N ARG A 51 14.45 -2.89 0.18
CA ARG A 51 13.43 -3.00 1.24
C ARG A 51 12.13 -2.26 0.90
N THR A 52 12.02 -1.70 -0.30
CA THR A 52 10.79 -1.04 -0.75
C THR A 52 9.75 -2.10 -1.06
N SER A 53 8.54 -1.88 -0.57
CA SER A 53 7.42 -2.75 -0.89
C SER A 53 6.52 -2.14 -1.95
N ILE A 54 5.97 -2.98 -2.82
CA ILE A 54 5.09 -2.60 -3.91
C ILE A 54 3.67 -2.99 -3.51
N LYS A 55 2.73 -2.02 -3.49
CA LYS A 55 1.31 -2.32 -3.33
C LYS A 55 0.89 -3.29 -4.43
N PHE A 56 0.24 -4.40 -4.12
CA PHE A 56 -0.36 -5.24 -5.15
C PHE A 56 -1.73 -4.67 -5.53
N TRP A 57 -2.61 -4.47 -4.54
CA TRP A 57 -3.94 -3.87 -4.71
C TRP A 57 -3.90 -2.34 -4.56
N PRO A 58 -4.77 -1.58 -5.27
CA PRO A 58 -4.78 -0.12 -5.23
C PRO A 58 -5.51 0.43 -3.98
N ALA A 59 -4.96 0.14 -2.80
CA ALA A 59 -5.51 0.54 -1.51
C ALA A 59 -4.41 1.04 -0.55
N GLU A 60 -4.77 1.62 0.59
CA GLU A 60 -3.83 1.98 1.65
C GLU A 60 -2.97 0.75 2.05
N TYR A 61 -1.68 0.97 2.31
CA TYR A 61 -0.69 -0.11 2.42
C TYR A 61 -0.91 -1.04 3.62
N HIS A 62 -1.38 -0.52 4.76
CA HIS A 62 -1.68 -1.33 5.95
C HIS A 62 -2.83 -2.32 5.72
N SER A 63 -3.66 -2.11 4.70
CA SER A 63 -4.75 -3.02 4.34
C SER A 63 -4.35 -4.23 3.47
N GLN A 64 -3.15 -4.24 2.87
CA GLN A 64 -2.77 -5.24 1.84
C GLN A 64 -2.86 -6.68 2.36
N SER A 65 -2.45 -6.94 3.60
CA SER A 65 -2.54 -8.28 4.22
C SER A 65 -3.96 -8.69 4.59
N ALA A 66 -4.81 -7.73 4.94
CA ALA A 66 -6.24 -7.98 5.18
C ALA A 66 -6.97 -8.33 3.87
N ILE A 67 -6.63 -7.66 2.75
CA ILE A 67 -7.14 -8.02 1.42
C ILE A 67 -6.75 -9.46 1.08
N GLU A 68 -5.47 -9.80 1.19
CA GLU A 68 -4.98 -11.15 0.89
C GLU A 68 -5.67 -12.22 1.76
N ALA A 69 -5.83 -11.93 3.05
CA ALA A 69 -6.54 -12.82 3.97
C ALA A 69 -8.01 -13.02 3.57
N ALA A 70 -8.72 -11.93 3.23
CA ALA A 70 -10.12 -11.98 2.80
C ALA A 70 -10.29 -12.77 1.49
N LEU A 71 -9.42 -12.55 0.49
CA LEU A 71 -9.43 -13.28 -0.78
C LEU A 71 -9.14 -14.78 -0.57
N PHE A 72 -8.21 -15.12 0.32
CA PHE A 72 -7.95 -16.51 0.68
C PHE A 72 -9.16 -17.16 1.35
N LEU A 73 -9.78 -16.47 2.32
CA LEU A 73 -10.94 -16.97 3.05
C LEU A 73 -12.15 -17.15 2.15
N ARG A 74 -12.35 -16.25 1.17
CA ARG A 74 -13.41 -16.35 0.17
C ARG A 74 -13.43 -17.72 -0.51
N ASN A 75 -12.27 -18.24 -0.90
CA ASN A 75 -12.15 -19.53 -1.58
C ASN A 75 -12.50 -20.74 -0.70
N GLN A 76 -12.68 -20.54 0.61
CA GLN A 76 -13.10 -21.56 1.57
C GLN A 76 -14.60 -21.47 1.92
N ILE A 77 -15.27 -20.40 1.48
CA ILE A 77 -16.71 -20.21 1.67
C ILE A 77 -17.41 -20.97 0.54
N GLY A 78 -18.30 -21.90 0.91
CA GLY A 78 -19.12 -22.60 -0.07
C GLY A 78 -20.09 -21.64 -0.76
N GLU A 79 -20.43 -21.89 -2.03
CA GLU A 79 -21.22 -20.98 -2.88
C GLU A 79 -22.57 -20.52 -2.28
N ARG A 80 -23.13 -21.28 -1.33
CA ARG A 80 -24.44 -21.01 -0.71
C ARG A 80 -24.36 -20.61 0.76
N VAL A 81 -23.16 -20.36 1.28
CA VAL A 81 -22.94 -20.03 2.69
C VAL A 81 -22.77 -18.52 2.82
N GLU A 82 -23.69 -17.88 3.55
CA GLU A 82 -23.62 -16.45 3.82
C GLU A 82 -22.59 -16.14 4.91
N VAL A 83 -21.92 -15.00 4.77
CA VAL A 83 -21.06 -14.43 5.83
C VAL A 83 -21.92 -13.62 6.77
N LYS A 84 -21.88 -13.97 8.06
CA LYS A 84 -22.64 -13.31 9.12
C LYS A 84 -21.91 -12.08 9.65
N SER A 85 -20.62 -12.20 9.91
CA SER A 85 -19.79 -11.11 10.47
C SER A 85 -18.32 -11.31 10.17
N MET A 86 -17.55 -10.23 10.32
CA MET A 86 -16.10 -10.24 10.14
C MET A 86 -15.41 -9.47 11.27
N THR A 87 -14.32 -10.00 11.80
CA THR A 87 -13.43 -9.29 12.72
C THR A 87 -12.05 -9.20 12.09
N ILE A 88 -11.46 -8.01 12.11
CA ILE A 88 -10.11 -7.74 11.62
C ILE A 88 -9.26 -7.32 12.81
N GLU A 89 -8.34 -8.17 13.21
CA GLU A 89 -7.31 -7.80 14.18
C GLU A 89 -6.13 -7.18 13.46
N SER A 90 -5.68 -6.01 13.91
CA SER A 90 -4.63 -5.23 13.25
C SER A 90 -3.67 -4.55 14.23
N HIS A 91 -2.58 -4.03 13.70
CA HIS A 91 -1.59 -3.25 14.44
C HIS A 91 -2.01 -1.79 14.62
N ASP A 92 -1.45 -1.12 15.63
CA ASP A 92 -1.90 0.21 16.06
C ASP A 92 -1.94 1.25 14.94
N ALA A 93 -0.87 1.35 14.14
CA ALA A 93 -0.83 2.30 13.03
C ALA A 93 -1.94 2.07 11.99
N SER A 94 -2.33 0.83 11.70
CA SER A 94 -3.44 0.58 10.77
C SER A 94 -4.76 1.03 11.37
N VAL A 95 -4.99 0.77 12.66
CA VAL A 95 -6.21 1.17 13.34
C VAL A 95 -6.31 2.70 13.40
N ASP A 96 -5.20 3.38 13.73
CA ASP A 96 -5.12 4.84 13.81
C ASP A 96 -5.40 5.53 12.46
N ILE A 97 -4.96 4.95 11.34
CA ILE A 97 -5.01 5.62 10.02
C ILE A 97 -6.25 5.22 9.22
N ILE A 98 -6.64 3.94 9.29
CA ILE A 98 -7.66 3.36 8.40
C ILE A 98 -8.73 2.52 9.10
N GLY A 99 -8.76 2.47 10.44
CA GLY A 99 -9.58 1.50 11.16
C GLY A 99 -10.28 2.00 12.44
N SER A 100 -10.37 3.31 12.68
CA SER A 100 -10.94 3.83 13.94
C SER A 100 -12.09 4.81 13.76
N GLU A 101 -12.11 5.58 12.67
CA GLU A 101 -13.12 6.61 12.47
C GLU A 101 -14.44 6.03 11.91
N PRO A 102 -15.61 6.53 12.32
CA PRO A 102 -16.91 6.03 11.84
C PRO A 102 -17.07 6.04 10.31
N GLU A 103 -16.45 7.00 9.63
CA GLU A 103 -16.44 7.15 8.18
C GLU A 103 -15.81 5.95 7.48
N LYS A 104 -14.92 5.20 8.17
CA LYS A 104 -14.34 3.97 7.62
C LYS A 104 -15.42 2.90 7.41
N TRP A 105 -16.45 2.84 8.25
CA TRP A 105 -17.57 1.90 8.08
C TRP A 105 -18.65 2.37 7.11
N LYS A 106 -18.58 3.63 6.66
CA LYS A 106 -19.54 4.20 5.72
C LYS A 106 -18.87 5.22 4.80
N PRO A 107 -17.95 4.79 3.92
CA PRO A 107 -17.19 5.70 3.08
C PRO A 107 -18.11 6.46 2.12
N GLU A 108 -17.91 7.78 2.03
CA GLU A 108 -18.70 8.65 1.16
C GLU A 108 -17.92 9.22 -0.03
N THR A 109 -16.60 9.02 -0.02
CA THR A 109 -15.66 9.43 -1.07
C THR A 109 -14.78 8.24 -1.47
N ARG A 110 -14.10 8.38 -2.61
CA ARG A 110 -13.13 7.38 -3.08
C ARG A 110 -11.97 7.26 -2.09
N GLU A 111 -11.48 8.38 -1.60
CA GLU A 111 -10.31 8.49 -0.72
C GLU A 111 -10.59 7.92 0.67
N THR A 112 -11.82 8.01 1.16
CA THR A 112 -12.21 7.31 2.40
C THR A 112 -12.34 5.81 2.15
N ALA A 113 -12.83 5.39 0.98
CA ALA A 113 -13.00 3.98 0.64
C ALA A 113 -11.65 3.26 0.49
N ASP A 114 -10.67 3.85 -0.20
CA ASP A 114 -9.33 3.26 -0.35
C ASP A 114 -8.42 3.41 0.89
N HIS A 115 -8.89 4.15 1.91
CA HIS A 115 -8.28 4.25 3.26
C HIS A 115 -9.20 3.73 4.37
N SER A 116 -10.00 2.69 4.10
CA SER A 116 -10.87 2.05 5.10
C SER A 116 -10.61 0.55 5.20
N LEU A 117 -9.93 0.13 6.27
CA LEU A 117 -9.67 -1.27 6.57
C LEU A 117 -10.95 -2.15 6.54
N PRO A 118 -12.07 -1.77 7.21
CA PRO A 118 -13.27 -2.60 7.20
C PRO A 118 -13.91 -2.66 5.80
N TYR A 119 -13.96 -1.54 5.06
CA TYR A 119 -14.50 -1.51 3.70
C TYR A 119 -13.68 -2.36 2.74
N ILE A 120 -12.37 -2.11 2.68
CA ILE A 120 -11.43 -2.77 1.76
C ILE A 120 -11.46 -4.29 1.96
N THR A 121 -11.44 -4.74 3.22
CA THR A 121 -11.47 -6.17 3.56
C THR A 121 -12.83 -6.80 3.20
N ALA A 122 -13.93 -6.07 3.41
CA ALA A 122 -15.27 -6.54 3.07
C ALA A 122 -15.46 -6.71 1.56
N VAL A 123 -15.05 -5.72 0.74
CA VAL A 123 -15.18 -5.82 -0.72
C VAL A 123 -14.26 -6.90 -1.29
N ALA A 124 -13.07 -7.10 -0.72
CA ALA A 124 -12.21 -8.22 -1.09
C ALA A 124 -12.90 -9.57 -0.87
N LEU A 125 -13.58 -9.75 0.27
CA LEU A 125 -14.31 -10.99 0.60
C LEU A 125 -15.55 -11.20 -0.28
N ILE A 126 -16.31 -10.13 -0.53
CA ILE A 126 -17.60 -10.17 -1.22
C ILE A 126 -17.40 -10.29 -2.74
N ASP A 127 -16.53 -9.45 -3.31
CA ASP A 127 -16.33 -9.37 -4.76
C ASP A 127 -15.30 -10.39 -5.25
N GLY A 128 -14.37 -10.80 -4.38
CA GLY A 128 -13.26 -11.69 -4.76
C GLY A 128 -12.16 -11.01 -5.57
N GLU A 129 -12.18 -9.69 -5.64
CA GLU A 129 -11.16 -8.86 -6.27
C GLU A 129 -11.12 -7.48 -5.62
N VAL A 130 -10.00 -6.77 -5.79
CA VAL A 130 -9.86 -5.36 -5.40
C VAL A 130 -9.18 -4.62 -6.54
N THR A 131 -9.96 -3.83 -7.27
CA THR A 131 -9.51 -2.98 -8.39
C THR A 131 -10.08 -1.58 -8.23
N GLU A 132 -9.83 -0.68 -9.18
CA GLU A 132 -10.47 0.65 -9.20
C GLU A 132 -12.02 0.57 -9.24
N ASN A 133 -12.60 -0.55 -9.67
CA ASN A 133 -14.06 -0.74 -9.71
C ASN A 133 -14.67 -0.72 -8.30
N GLN A 134 -13.98 -1.29 -7.32
CA GLN A 134 -14.44 -1.31 -5.94
C GLN A 134 -14.47 0.12 -5.36
N PHE A 135 -13.56 0.99 -5.78
CA PHE A 135 -13.50 2.38 -5.30
C PHE A 135 -14.37 3.35 -6.11
N GLN A 136 -15.23 2.87 -7.01
CA GLN A 136 -16.22 3.70 -7.69
C GLN A 136 -17.40 4.05 -6.78
N ARG A 137 -17.96 5.24 -6.94
CA ARG A 137 -19.09 5.75 -6.12
C ARG A 137 -20.26 4.78 -6.03
N LYS A 138 -20.60 4.10 -7.13
CA LYS A 138 -21.67 3.12 -7.15
C LYS A 138 -21.43 1.96 -6.19
N ARG A 139 -20.17 1.55 -5.99
CA ARG A 139 -19.81 0.42 -5.13
C ARG A 139 -19.60 0.83 -3.69
N PHE A 140 -18.83 1.89 -3.41
CA PHE A 140 -18.59 2.31 -2.02
C PHE A 140 -19.82 2.93 -1.34
N LYS A 141 -20.82 3.37 -2.10
CA LYS A 141 -22.15 3.78 -1.58
C LYS A 141 -23.22 2.70 -1.71
N ASP A 142 -22.88 1.46 -2.04
CA ASP A 142 -23.85 0.38 -2.13
C ASP A 142 -24.45 0.09 -0.73
N PRO A 143 -25.78 0.24 -0.53
CA PRO A 143 -26.41 -0.01 0.75
C PRO A 143 -26.20 -1.45 1.26
N LYS A 144 -26.01 -2.44 0.38
CA LYS A 144 -25.71 -3.81 0.79
C LYS A 144 -24.33 -3.93 1.43
N ILE A 145 -23.34 -3.18 0.94
CA ILE A 145 -22.01 -3.15 1.54
C ILE A 145 -22.07 -2.44 2.89
N TRP A 146 -22.70 -1.28 2.98
CA TRP A 146 -22.87 -0.59 4.26
C TRP A 146 -23.60 -1.46 5.28
N LYS A 147 -24.63 -2.19 4.85
CA LYS A 147 -25.35 -3.12 5.73
C LYS A 147 -24.46 -4.25 6.24
N PHE A 148 -23.56 -4.78 5.40
CA PHE A 148 -22.59 -5.77 5.82
C PHE A 148 -21.57 -5.19 6.81
N LEU A 149 -21.10 -3.96 6.57
CA LEU A 149 -20.14 -3.26 7.43
C LEU A 149 -20.65 -3.07 8.86
N GLU A 150 -21.95 -2.96 9.09
CA GLU A 150 -22.54 -2.97 10.44
C GLU A 150 -22.14 -4.21 11.28
N ASN A 151 -21.75 -5.31 10.61
CA ASN A 151 -21.31 -6.57 11.24
C ASN A 151 -19.79 -6.78 11.14
N VAL A 152 -19.03 -5.73 10.81
CA VAL A 152 -17.57 -5.76 10.72
C VAL A 152 -16.96 -5.04 11.91
N LYS A 153 -15.96 -5.65 12.55
CA LYS A 153 -15.20 -5.05 13.65
C LYS A 153 -13.72 -4.96 13.31
N VAL A 154 -13.06 -3.91 13.78
CA VAL A 154 -11.61 -3.75 13.75
C VAL A 154 -11.12 -3.70 15.20
N GLU A 155 -10.13 -4.52 15.53
CA GLU A 155 -9.60 -4.67 16.88
C GLU A 155 -8.08 -4.53 16.86
N ARG A 156 -7.51 -3.87 17.89
CA ARG A 156 -6.05 -3.78 18.05
C ARG A 156 -5.51 -5.08 18.57
N ASN A 157 -4.40 -5.52 18.02
CA ASN A 157 -3.66 -6.69 18.49
C ASN A 157 -2.20 -6.30 18.81
N ALA A 158 -1.85 -6.40 20.09
CA ALA A 158 -0.54 -6.01 20.61
C ALA A 158 0.62 -6.83 20.03
N GLU A 159 0.37 -8.09 19.65
CA GLU A 159 1.36 -8.93 18.98
C GLU A 159 1.66 -8.36 17.58
N LEU A 160 0.64 -7.99 16.82
CA LEU A 160 0.81 -7.40 15.48
C LEU A 160 1.49 -6.02 15.57
N SER A 161 1.12 -5.21 16.58
CA SER A 161 1.79 -3.94 16.87
C SER A 161 3.29 -4.11 17.15
N ALA A 162 3.69 -5.16 17.87
CA ALA A 162 5.10 -5.43 18.15
C ALA A 162 5.93 -5.77 16.90
N PHE A 163 5.29 -6.24 15.82
CA PHE A 163 5.97 -6.51 14.55
C PHE A 163 6.04 -5.30 13.61
N TYR A 164 5.25 -4.25 13.85
CA TYR A 164 5.26 -3.04 13.03
C TYR A 164 6.50 -2.16 13.33
N PRO A 165 7.19 -1.60 12.32
CA PRO A 165 6.88 -1.61 10.88
C PRO A 165 7.54 -2.75 10.09
N GLY A 166 8.14 -3.74 10.77
CA GLY A 166 8.82 -4.87 10.12
C GLY A 166 7.90 -5.82 9.36
N ALA A 167 6.60 -5.82 9.68
CA ALA A 167 5.48 -6.47 9.01
C ALA A 167 4.25 -5.53 9.02
N VAL A 168 3.31 -5.72 8.10
CA VAL A 168 2.02 -5.01 8.07
C VAL A 168 0.92 -6.04 8.28
N ALA A 169 0.96 -6.70 9.44
CA ALA A 169 0.19 -7.90 9.69
C ALA A 169 -1.29 -7.62 10.01
N ASN A 170 -2.18 -8.48 9.50
CA ASN A 170 -3.59 -8.53 9.88
C ASN A 170 -4.04 -9.98 10.08
N ILE A 171 -5.03 -10.18 10.95
CA ILE A 171 -5.77 -11.43 11.10
C ILE A 171 -7.24 -11.16 10.78
N VAL A 172 -7.79 -11.89 9.81
CA VAL A 172 -9.20 -11.78 9.43
C VAL A 172 -9.93 -13.04 9.90
N HIS A 173 -11.01 -12.82 10.64
CA HIS A 173 -11.96 -13.84 11.07
C HIS A 173 -13.30 -13.63 10.36
N VAL A 174 -13.87 -14.71 9.85
CA VAL A 174 -15.17 -14.70 9.19
C VAL A 174 -16.06 -15.72 9.86
N GLU A 175 -17.19 -15.25 10.39
CA GLU A 175 -18.25 -16.11 10.95
C GLU A 175 -19.29 -16.37 9.87
N LEU A 176 -19.58 -17.64 9.61
CA LEU A 176 -20.53 -18.06 8.59
C LEU A 176 -21.92 -18.35 9.18
N ALA A 177 -22.96 -18.23 8.36
CA ALA A 177 -24.33 -18.54 8.77
C ALA A 177 -24.53 -20.02 9.14
N ASP A 178 -23.66 -20.92 8.66
CA ASP A 178 -23.64 -22.35 9.02
C ASP A 178 -22.92 -22.64 10.35
N GLY A 179 -22.45 -21.60 11.05
CA GLY A 179 -21.79 -21.70 12.35
C GLY A 179 -20.27 -21.95 12.29
N ARG A 180 -19.69 -22.14 11.10
CA ARG A 180 -18.22 -22.22 10.97
C ARG A 180 -17.58 -20.85 11.15
N ARG A 181 -16.40 -20.86 11.76
CA ARG A 181 -15.47 -19.73 11.78
C ARG A 181 -14.27 -20.04 10.91
N LEU A 182 -13.97 -19.16 9.96
CA LEU A 182 -12.76 -19.23 9.15
C LEU A 182 -11.80 -18.12 9.60
N THR A 183 -10.49 -18.39 9.58
CA THR A 183 -9.47 -17.46 10.06
C THR A 183 -8.23 -17.51 9.18
N LYS A 184 -7.67 -16.33 8.86
CA LYS A 184 -6.41 -16.22 8.13
C LYS A 184 -5.60 -15.06 8.66
N ARG A 185 -4.35 -15.35 9.04
CA ARG A 185 -3.31 -14.37 9.32
C ARG A 185 -2.41 -14.19 8.10
N VAL A 186 -2.04 -12.96 7.80
CA VAL A 186 -1.03 -12.61 6.80
C VAL A 186 -0.13 -11.55 7.39
N ASP A 187 1.17 -11.85 7.51
CA ASP A 187 2.17 -10.91 8.06
C ASP A 187 2.85 -10.09 6.96
N TYR A 188 3.16 -10.75 5.84
CA TYR A 188 3.87 -10.18 4.70
C TYR A 188 3.04 -10.36 3.43
N PRO A 189 2.19 -9.38 3.07
CA PRO A 189 1.36 -9.49 1.88
C PRO A 189 2.19 -9.58 0.61
N LEU A 190 1.60 -10.10 -0.46
CA LEU A 190 2.22 -10.11 -1.78
C LEU A 190 2.65 -8.68 -2.18
N GLY A 191 3.92 -8.52 -2.55
CA GLY A 191 4.55 -7.24 -2.86
C GLY A 191 5.29 -6.59 -1.68
N HIS A 192 5.18 -7.13 -0.46
CA HIS A 192 6.05 -6.77 0.65
C HIS A 192 7.51 -7.13 0.33
N ALA A 193 8.50 -6.39 0.85
CA ALA A 193 9.92 -6.67 0.58
C ALA A 193 10.38 -8.08 0.99
N LYS A 194 9.71 -8.69 1.97
CA LYS A 194 9.91 -10.11 2.39
C LYS A 194 9.05 -11.13 1.63
N ASN A 195 8.14 -10.68 0.78
CA ASN A 195 7.28 -11.48 -0.09
C ASN A 195 7.09 -10.76 -1.44
N PRO A 196 8.18 -10.53 -2.19
CA PRO A 196 8.16 -9.65 -3.35
C PRO A 196 7.33 -10.25 -4.49
N LEU A 197 6.86 -9.37 -5.37
CA LEU A 197 6.28 -9.79 -6.65
C LEU A 197 7.36 -10.46 -7.51
N LYS A 198 6.95 -11.46 -8.29
CA LYS A 198 7.74 -11.92 -9.42
C LYS A 198 7.77 -10.85 -10.51
N ASP A 199 8.82 -10.83 -11.31
CA ASP A 199 8.94 -9.90 -12.44
C ASP A 199 7.70 -9.94 -13.35
N SER A 200 7.20 -11.15 -13.68
CA SER A 200 5.99 -11.32 -14.48
C SER A 200 4.74 -10.69 -13.84
N GLN A 201 4.63 -10.69 -12.50
CA GLN A 201 3.50 -10.06 -11.81
C GLN A 201 3.63 -8.53 -11.79
N VAL A 202 4.86 -8.01 -11.75
CA VAL A 202 5.12 -6.58 -11.92
C VAL A 202 4.76 -6.15 -13.34
N GLU A 203 5.13 -6.93 -14.35
CA GLU A 203 4.77 -6.70 -15.76
C GLU A 203 3.26 -6.78 -16.01
N GLU A 204 2.58 -7.82 -15.50
CA GLU A 204 1.12 -7.96 -15.59
C GLU A 204 0.41 -6.75 -14.99
N LYS A 205 0.87 -6.30 -13.80
CA LYS A 205 0.37 -5.09 -13.17
C LYS A 205 0.64 -3.84 -14.01
N PHE A 206 1.84 -3.72 -14.58
CA PHE A 206 2.21 -2.59 -15.44
C PHE A 206 1.31 -2.54 -16.68
N HIS A 207 1.11 -3.66 -17.36
CA HIS A 207 0.20 -3.78 -18.50
C HIS A 207 -1.23 -3.38 -18.13
N ALA A 208 -1.76 -3.89 -17.00
CA ALA A 208 -3.11 -3.54 -16.54
C ALA A 208 -3.31 -2.02 -16.35
N LEU A 209 -2.26 -1.28 -15.98
CA LEU A 209 -2.31 0.17 -15.76
C LEU A 209 -1.99 0.99 -17.01
N VAL A 210 -1.09 0.50 -17.87
CA VAL A 210 -0.49 1.28 -18.97
C VAL A 210 -1.13 0.97 -20.32
N ASP A 211 -1.55 -0.27 -20.55
CA ASP A 211 -2.17 -0.67 -21.81
C ASP A 211 -3.41 0.16 -22.16
N PRO A 212 -4.33 0.48 -21.22
CA PRO A 212 -5.49 1.31 -21.52
C PRO A 212 -5.14 2.72 -22.00
N MET A 213 -3.95 3.23 -21.65
CA MET A 213 -3.52 4.59 -21.95
C MET A 213 -2.58 4.67 -23.16
N LEU A 214 -1.61 3.74 -23.26
CA LEU A 214 -0.55 3.78 -24.28
C LEU A 214 -0.64 2.65 -25.30
N GLY A 215 -1.45 1.62 -25.04
CA GLY A 215 -1.51 0.39 -25.84
C GLY A 215 -0.38 -0.60 -25.50
N GLY A 216 -0.68 -1.89 -25.65
CA GLY A 216 0.18 -3.00 -25.21
C GLY A 216 1.56 -3.03 -25.88
N ASP A 217 1.69 -2.63 -27.15
CA ASP A 217 2.99 -2.60 -27.83
C ASP A 217 3.91 -1.53 -27.26
N ARG A 218 3.37 -0.36 -26.88
CA ARG A 218 4.14 0.69 -26.23
C ARG A 218 4.49 0.31 -24.79
N ALA A 219 3.56 -0.30 -24.06
CA ALA A 219 3.83 -0.80 -22.72
C ALA A 219 4.97 -1.84 -22.73
N ARG A 220 4.93 -2.80 -23.66
CA ARG A 220 6.00 -3.80 -23.85
C ARG A 220 7.33 -3.14 -24.16
N LYS A 221 7.36 -2.15 -25.06
CA LYS A 221 8.58 -1.38 -25.35
C LYS A 221 9.15 -0.72 -24.09
N ILE A 222 8.31 -0.13 -23.24
CA ILE A 222 8.77 0.49 -21.98
C ILE A 222 9.38 -0.57 -21.07
N ILE A 223 8.72 -1.71 -20.88
CA ILE A 223 9.23 -2.84 -20.09
C ILE A 223 10.61 -3.29 -20.60
N ASP A 224 10.76 -3.49 -21.91
CA ASP A 224 12.03 -3.93 -22.53
C ASP A 224 13.19 -2.95 -22.29
N ILE A 225 12.91 -1.65 -22.27
CA ILE A 225 13.90 -0.60 -21.97
C ILE A 225 14.28 -0.65 -20.49
N VAL A 226 13.29 -0.71 -19.60
CA VAL A 226 13.50 -0.65 -18.14
C VAL A 226 14.29 -1.86 -17.64
N TRP A 227 14.04 -3.07 -18.18
CA TRP A 227 14.81 -4.26 -17.82
C TRP A 227 16.27 -4.24 -18.26
N LYS A 228 16.66 -3.30 -19.12
CA LYS A 228 18.04 -3.11 -19.61
C LYS A 228 18.63 -1.77 -19.20
N LEU A 229 18.03 -1.12 -18.19
CA LEU A 229 18.36 0.25 -17.81
C LEU A 229 19.79 0.37 -17.25
N ASP A 230 20.29 -0.68 -16.60
CA ASP A 230 21.66 -0.78 -16.08
C ASP A 230 22.73 -0.75 -17.20
N ALA A 231 22.37 -1.15 -18.42
CA ALA A 231 23.21 -1.08 -19.60
C ALA A 231 22.94 0.17 -20.48
N ALA A 232 21.95 0.99 -20.14
CA ALA A 232 21.57 2.15 -20.95
C ALA A 232 22.57 3.30 -20.80
N LYS A 233 22.88 4.00 -21.90
CA LYS A 233 23.78 5.16 -21.89
C LYS A 233 23.12 6.42 -21.33
N ASN A 234 21.81 6.54 -21.50
CA ASN A 234 20.96 7.63 -21.04
C ASN A 234 19.50 7.15 -20.93
N VAL A 235 18.60 8.03 -20.49
CA VAL A 235 17.16 7.73 -20.32
C VAL A 235 16.28 8.28 -21.43
N ASP A 236 16.86 8.79 -22.52
CA ASP A 236 16.13 9.53 -23.55
C ASP A 236 15.06 8.65 -24.23
N GLU A 237 15.41 7.39 -24.52
CA GLU A 237 14.48 6.44 -25.13
C GLU A 237 13.31 6.12 -24.19
N LEU A 238 13.59 5.93 -22.89
CA LEU A 238 12.57 5.70 -21.87
C LEU A 238 11.61 6.89 -21.78
N VAL A 239 12.15 8.11 -21.69
CA VAL A 239 11.36 9.34 -21.64
C VAL A 239 10.48 9.49 -22.88
N ALA A 240 11.03 9.22 -24.07
CA ALA A 240 10.28 9.26 -25.31
C ALA A 240 9.17 8.19 -25.37
N ALA A 241 9.44 6.98 -24.88
CA ALA A 241 8.47 5.88 -24.86
C ALA A 241 7.28 6.19 -23.92
N CYS A 242 7.52 6.87 -22.81
CA CYS A 242 6.51 7.29 -21.83
C CYS A 242 5.69 8.52 -22.26
N ALA A 243 6.06 9.22 -23.32
CA ALA A 243 5.39 10.46 -23.72
C ALA A 243 3.93 10.23 -24.16
N ILE A 244 2.98 10.87 -23.48
CA ILE A 244 1.57 10.91 -23.92
C ILE A 244 1.45 12.03 -24.95
N LYS A 245 1.06 11.70 -26.18
CA LYS A 245 0.67 12.71 -27.16
C LYS A 245 -0.76 13.13 -26.82
N GLY A 246 -0.91 14.38 -26.39
CA GLY A 246 -2.21 15.02 -26.20
C GLY A 246 -2.92 15.29 -27.52
#